data_AF-A0A524EDV8-F1
#
_entry.id   AF-A0A524EDV8-F1
#
_cell.length_a   1.000
_cell.length_b   1.000
_cell.length_c   1.000
_cell.angle_alpha   90.00
_cell.angle_beta   90.00
_cell.angle_gamma   90.00
#
_symmetry.space_group_name_H-M   'P 1'
#
loop_
_entity.id
_entity.type
_entity.pdbx_description
1 polymer ?
#
loop_
_entity_poly.entity_id
_entity_poly.type
_entity_poly.pdbx_seq_one_letter_code
_entity_poly.pdbx_strand_id
1 'polypeptide(L)'
;MKDEDAHIHVMAALKENTFKVPRAAKWEYSALSYTGAMTGILKTLGWKVDTVEVAGFTGQAFLVSTERQNVSTMAVSYQPALSVFENGIRNAFGWNIQLFWHNVSCTNCEFCGKYAYSDNITPQDQNRAKQYFERIKNMLRDTNRPLAVLGIPIPEYFIVNGYEGESYLVSTSRPFQKETDSPVNYRNIYAPQGFSEIVFKDKSKPLDNGQRDLDAIKRGIDMAQGKYNDSAHITGTSAFDAWAIHLEKGENQKEIAEGNSYLASTTAEALHMAFVFLDRMTNRYQETPQGIHLARASLEFKQAAQPIRRWLDIVPIGTKHAQVSEDLITGSTLIQKSRAHFIEAVDHMKNAVDEWYN
;
A
#
# COMPACT_ATOMS: atom_id res chain seq x y z
N MET A 1 -10.36 -51.16 -18.56
CA MET A 1 -11.23 -50.90 -17.40
C MET A 1 -10.47 -50.46 -16.14
N LYS A 2 -9.44 -51.17 -15.63
CA LYS A 2 -8.70 -50.69 -14.43
C LYS A 2 -7.80 -49.46 -14.65
N ASP A 3 -7.31 -49.22 -15.87
CA ASP A 3 -6.44 -48.07 -16.18
C ASP A 3 -7.21 -46.76 -16.45
N GLU A 4 -8.46 -46.83 -16.93
CA GLU A 4 -9.27 -45.63 -17.17
C GLU A 4 -9.77 -45.01 -15.86
N ASP A 5 -10.17 -45.84 -14.88
CA ASP A 5 -10.61 -45.36 -13.57
C ASP A 5 -9.46 -44.72 -12.77
N ALA A 6 -8.25 -45.26 -12.89
CA ALA A 6 -7.05 -44.67 -12.29
C ALA A 6 -6.71 -43.31 -12.94
N HIS A 7 -6.85 -43.20 -14.26
CA HIS A 7 -6.59 -41.95 -14.96
C HIS A 7 -7.62 -40.86 -14.64
N ILE A 8 -8.89 -41.23 -14.49
CA ILE A 8 -9.98 -40.32 -14.09
C ILE A 8 -9.77 -39.83 -12.65
N HIS A 9 -9.38 -40.71 -11.71
CA HIS A 9 -9.09 -40.31 -10.33
C HIS A 9 -7.85 -39.41 -10.21
N VAL A 10 -6.78 -39.67 -10.97
CA VAL A 10 -5.59 -38.80 -11.01
C VAL A 10 -5.93 -37.42 -11.59
N MET A 11 -6.73 -37.36 -12.66
CA MET A 11 -7.17 -36.09 -13.24
C MET A 11 -8.13 -35.31 -12.32
N ALA A 12 -8.97 -35.98 -11.55
CA ALA A 12 -9.83 -35.35 -10.54
C ALA A 12 -9.00 -34.78 -9.36
N ALA A 13 -8.02 -35.53 -8.85
CA ALA A 13 -7.11 -35.07 -7.80
C ALA A 13 -6.18 -33.93 -8.28
N LEU A 14 -5.75 -33.95 -9.55
CA LEU A 14 -4.98 -32.85 -10.16
C LEU A 14 -5.82 -31.57 -10.32
N LYS A 15 -7.13 -31.70 -10.59
CA LYS A 15 -8.07 -30.55 -10.63
C LYS A 15 -8.29 -29.91 -9.25
N GLU A 16 -8.17 -30.66 -8.15
CA GLU A 16 -8.26 -30.08 -6.81
C GLU A 16 -6.98 -29.29 -6.42
N ASN A 17 -5.82 -29.69 -6.95
CA ASN A 17 -4.51 -29.13 -6.61
C ASN A 17 -4.05 -27.94 -7.47
N THR A 18 -4.82 -27.55 -8.49
CA THR A 18 -4.49 -26.35 -9.29
C THR A 18 -5.74 -25.52 -9.54
N PHE A 19 -5.63 -24.21 -9.35
CA PHE A 19 -6.67 -23.26 -9.70
C PHE A 19 -6.04 -21.99 -10.27
N LYS A 20 -6.64 -21.45 -11.32
CA LYS A 20 -6.27 -20.17 -11.91
C LYS A 20 -7.54 -19.37 -12.10
N VAL A 21 -7.53 -18.11 -11.66
CA VAL A 21 -8.65 -17.21 -11.94
C VAL A 21 -8.78 -17.00 -13.45
N PRO A 22 -9.99 -16.83 -14.01
CA PRO A 22 -10.20 -16.74 -15.45
C PRO A 22 -9.48 -15.54 -16.10
N ARG A 23 -9.26 -14.49 -15.32
CA ARG A 23 -8.54 -13.28 -15.74
C ARG A 23 -7.47 -12.97 -14.71
N ALA A 24 -6.24 -13.34 -15.01
CA ALA A 24 -5.10 -13.02 -14.16
C ALA A 24 -4.84 -11.51 -14.20
N ALA A 25 -4.68 -10.91 -13.02
CA ALA A 25 -4.28 -9.53 -12.86
C ALA A 25 -2.76 -9.41 -12.82
N LYS A 26 -2.25 -8.28 -13.34
CA LYS A 26 -0.84 -7.91 -13.28
C LYS A 26 -0.64 -6.82 -12.25
N TRP A 27 0.38 -6.95 -11.41
CA TRP A 27 0.75 -5.90 -10.48
C TRP A 27 1.28 -4.68 -11.24
N GLU A 28 0.89 -3.49 -10.80
CA GLU A 28 1.23 -2.23 -11.45
C GLU A 28 2.32 -1.51 -10.66
N TYR A 29 3.29 -0.90 -11.35
CA TYR A 29 4.42 -0.24 -10.71
C TYR A 29 3.97 0.87 -9.76
N SER A 30 4.36 0.72 -8.50
CA SER A 30 4.13 1.67 -7.42
C SER A 30 5.02 1.27 -6.23
N ALA A 31 5.77 2.20 -5.66
CA ALA A 31 6.43 2.00 -4.37
C ALA A 31 5.39 1.82 -3.23
N LEU A 32 4.18 2.34 -3.41
CA LEU A 32 3.03 2.00 -2.58
C LEU A 32 2.42 0.66 -3.03
N SER A 33 2.82 -0.46 -2.41
CA SER A 33 2.43 -1.81 -2.87
C SER A 33 0.91 -2.07 -2.91
N TYR A 34 0.15 -1.51 -1.96
CA TYR A 34 -1.32 -1.55 -1.98
C TYR A 34 -1.87 -0.93 -3.28
N THR A 35 -1.44 0.30 -3.62
CA THR A 35 -1.84 0.98 -4.86
C THR A 35 -1.54 0.12 -6.08
N GLY A 36 -0.34 -0.47 -6.16
CA GLY A 36 0.07 -1.31 -7.29
C GLY A 36 -0.82 -2.56 -7.45
N ALA A 37 -1.08 -3.27 -6.35
CA ALA A 37 -1.92 -4.45 -6.34
C ALA A 37 -3.38 -4.13 -6.69
N MET A 38 -3.95 -3.09 -6.07
CA MET A 38 -5.34 -2.70 -6.26
C MET A 38 -5.61 -2.19 -7.67
N THR A 39 -4.67 -1.42 -8.25
CA THR A 39 -4.76 -0.95 -9.64
C THR A 39 -4.79 -2.14 -10.60
N GLY A 40 -3.90 -3.12 -10.42
CA GLY A 40 -3.85 -4.32 -11.25
C GLY A 40 -5.15 -5.13 -11.22
N ILE A 41 -5.72 -5.31 -10.02
CA ILE A 41 -6.98 -6.02 -9.85
C ILE A 41 -8.14 -5.22 -10.48
N LEU A 42 -8.25 -3.92 -10.21
CA LEU A 42 -9.30 -3.07 -10.77
C LEU A 42 -9.29 -3.06 -12.32
N LYS A 43 -8.10 -2.96 -12.94
CA LYS A 43 -7.94 -3.08 -14.40
C LYS A 43 -8.51 -4.39 -14.95
N THR A 44 -8.21 -5.49 -14.27
CA THR A 44 -8.70 -6.83 -14.63
C THR A 44 -10.21 -6.96 -14.45
N LEU A 45 -10.79 -6.23 -13.50
CA LEU A 45 -12.22 -6.13 -13.27
C LEU A 45 -12.94 -5.18 -14.25
N GLY A 46 -12.20 -4.57 -15.18
CA GLY A 46 -12.73 -3.77 -16.29
C GLY A 46 -12.65 -2.26 -16.09
N TRP A 47 -12.02 -1.78 -15.01
CA TRP A 47 -11.82 -0.35 -14.79
C TRP A 47 -10.64 0.17 -15.61
N LYS A 48 -10.83 1.33 -16.27
CA LYS A 48 -9.73 2.06 -16.93
C LYS A 48 -9.15 3.04 -15.91
N VAL A 49 -8.26 2.54 -15.07
CA VAL A 49 -7.66 3.30 -13.95
C VAL A 49 -6.15 3.16 -13.95
N ASP A 50 -5.46 4.10 -13.31
CA ASP A 50 -4.04 4.01 -13.00
C ASP A 50 -3.76 4.14 -11.50
N THR A 51 -2.47 4.05 -11.13
CA THR A 51 -2.02 4.10 -9.74
C THR A 51 -2.32 5.44 -9.09
N VAL A 52 -2.31 6.55 -9.85
CA VAL A 52 -2.65 7.90 -9.36
C VAL A 52 -4.11 7.96 -8.93
N GLU A 53 -5.03 7.45 -9.77
CA GLU A 53 -6.46 7.43 -9.42
C GLU A 53 -6.73 6.57 -8.20
N VAL A 54 -6.15 5.36 -8.13
CA VAL A 54 -6.34 4.47 -6.98
C VAL A 54 -5.79 5.09 -5.70
N ALA A 55 -4.56 5.62 -5.71
CA ALA A 55 -3.97 6.26 -4.55
C ALA A 55 -4.74 7.51 -4.09
N GLY A 56 -5.23 8.33 -5.03
CA GLY A 56 -6.01 9.52 -4.72
C GLY A 56 -7.40 9.21 -4.14
N PHE A 57 -8.18 8.35 -4.79
CA PHE A 57 -9.53 8.01 -4.33
C PHE A 57 -9.55 7.24 -3.00
N THR A 58 -8.51 6.44 -2.75
CA THR A 58 -8.36 5.71 -1.49
C THR A 58 -7.75 6.54 -0.37
N GLY A 59 -7.22 7.73 -0.69
CA GLY A 59 -6.56 8.63 0.24
C GLY A 59 -5.08 8.31 0.51
N GLN A 60 -4.57 7.19 -0.03
CA GLN A 60 -3.19 6.76 0.23
C GLN A 60 -2.15 7.77 -0.27
N ALA A 61 -2.43 8.50 -1.36
CA ALA A 61 -1.54 9.55 -1.87
C ALA A 61 -1.28 10.68 -0.84
N PHE A 62 -2.19 10.85 0.12
CA PHE A 62 -2.15 11.92 1.14
C PHE A 62 -1.69 11.41 2.50
N LEU A 63 -1.39 10.10 2.62
CA LEU A 63 -0.94 9.49 3.85
C LEU A 63 0.59 9.56 3.94
N VAL A 64 1.07 10.28 4.95
CA VAL A 64 2.46 10.20 5.41
C VAL A 64 2.44 9.55 6.78
N SER A 65 3.27 8.54 7.00
CA SER A 65 3.33 7.81 8.27
C SER A 65 4.76 7.48 8.68
N THR A 66 5.01 7.50 9.98
CA THR A 66 6.23 6.97 10.60
C THR A 66 5.86 6.18 11.84
N GLU A 67 6.67 5.21 12.24
CA GLU A 67 6.57 4.61 13.57
C GLU A 67 6.95 5.65 14.64
N ARG A 68 6.38 5.50 15.84
CA ARG A 68 6.60 6.40 16.99
C ARG A 68 7.98 6.28 17.59
N GLN A 69 8.55 5.08 17.56
CA GLN A 69 9.76 4.74 18.30
C GLN A 69 11.00 4.77 17.40
N ASN A 70 10.86 4.45 16.12
CA ASN A 70 11.97 4.39 15.15
C ASN A 70 11.46 4.73 13.74
N VAL A 71 12.37 4.87 12.78
CA VAL A 71 12.02 4.84 11.34
C VAL A 71 12.30 3.44 10.82
N SER A 72 11.26 2.74 10.41
CA SER A 72 11.37 1.41 9.82
C SER A 72 10.87 1.43 8.37
N THR A 73 11.31 0.45 7.56
CA THR A 73 10.72 0.17 6.25
C THR A 73 9.23 -0.20 6.35
N MET A 74 8.79 -0.63 7.54
CA MET A 74 7.46 -1.14 7.81
C MET A 74 6.42 -0.03 8.04
N ALA A 75 6.85 1.19 8.37
CA ALA A 75 5.97 2.35 8.54
C ALA A 75 5.20 2.72 7.26
N VAL A 76 5.70 2.29 6.10
CA VAL A 76 5.09 2.50 4.77
C VAL A 76 3.96 1.51 4.49
N SER A 77 4.05 0.30 5.05
CA SER A 77 3.00 -0.72 4.95
C SER A 77 1.88 -0.50 5.96
N TYR A 78 1.98 0.53 6.81
CA TYR A 78 0.95 0.92 7.75
C TYR A 78 -0.34 1.29 7.02
N GLN A 79 -1.44 0.69 7.47
CA GLN A 79 -2.78 0.94 6.96
C GLN A 79 -3.69 1.42 8.09
N PRO A 80 -3.71 2.74 8.35
CA PRO A 80 -4.28 3.32 9.56
C PRO A 80 -5.75 3.03 9.81
N ALA A 81 -6.52 2.90 8.73
CA ALA A 81 -7.95 2.64 8.81
C ALA A 81 -8.39 1.89 7.56
N LEU A 82 -8.46 0.56 7.68
CA LEU A 82 -8.83 -0.35 6.60
C LEU A 82 -10.15 0.06 5.94
N SER A 83 -11.15 0.45 6.75
CA SER A 83 -12.44 0.95 6.29
C SER A 83 -12.35 2.18 5.39
N VAL A 84 -11.31 3.00 5.53
CA VAL A 84 -11.10 4.20 4.69
C VAL A 84 -10.70 3.80 3.29
N PHE A 85 -9.82 2.81 3.16
CA PHE A 85 -9.44 2.24 1.87
C PHE A 85 -10.63 1.51 1.22
N GLU A 86 -11.38 0.72 2.00
CA GLU A 86 -12.60 0.05 1.53
C GLU A 86 -13.63 1.05 0.98
N ASN A 87 -13.88 2.13 1.72
CA ASN A 87 -14.78 3.18 1.30
C ASN A 87 -14.29 3.90 0.03
N GLY A 88 -12.98 4.11 -0.12
CA GLY A 88 -12.41 4.68 -1.33
C GLY A 88 -12.65 3.80 -2.55
N ILE A 89 -12.39 2.49 -2.44
CA ILE A 89 -12.62 1.53 -3.52
C ILE A 89 -14.11 1.43 -3.85
N ARG A 90 -14.97 1.34 -2.84
CA ARG A 90 -16.42 1.23 -3.02
C ARG A 90 -16.99 2.47 -3.69
N ASN A 91 -16.70 3.66 -3.15
CA ASN A 91 -17.28 4.90 -3.62
C ASN A 91 -16.76 5.27 -5.02
N ALA A 92 -15.48 4.99 -5.32
CA ALA A 92 -14.88 5.37 -6.60
C ALA A 92 -15.07 4.36 -7.72
N PHE A 93 -14.99 3.07 -7.40
CA PHE A 93 -14.92 2.00 -8.39
C PHE A 93 -16.06 0.98 -8.24
N GLY A 94 -17.04 1.21 -7.37
CA GLY A 94 -18.22 0.36 -7.28
C GLY A 94 -17.89 -1.09 -6.95
N TRP A 95 -16.95 -1.30 -6.03
CA TRP A 95 -16.61 -2.64 -5.54
C TRP A 95 -16.63 -2.68 -4.01
N ASN A 96 -17.37 -3.64 -3.47
CA ASN A 96 -17.25 -4.00 -2.08
C ASN A 96 -16.01 -4.88 -1.94
N ILE A 97 -15.01 -4.37 -1.21
CA ILE A 97 -13.86 -5.17 -0.81
C ILE A 97 -14.00 -5.58 0.65
N GLN A 98 -13.48 -6.76 0.97
CA GLN A 98 -13.28 -7.21 2.33
C GLN A 98 -11.79 -7.19 2.58
N LEU A 99 -11.35 -6.36 3.52
CA LEU A 99 -10.00 -6.42 4.05
C LEU A 99 -10.02 -7.23 5.33
N PHE A 100 -9.19 -8.25 5.39
CA PHE A 100 -9.00 -9.04 6.58
C PHE A 100 -7.56 -8.91 7.07
N TRP A 101 -7.41 -8.63 8.36
CA TRP A 101 -6.13 -8.59 9.03
C TRP A 101 -6.08 -9.75 10.04
N HIS A 102 -5.26 -10.76 9.75
CA HIS A 102 -4.93 -11.80 10.70
C HIS A 102 -3.94 -11.22 11.70
N ASN A 103 -4.50 -10.49 12.68
CA ASN A 103 -3.74 -10.00 13.81
C ASN A 103 -3.10 -11.21 14.47
N VAL A 104 -1.78 -11.29 14.38
CA VAL A 104 -0.99 -12.23 15.15
C VAL A 104 -0.90 -11.67 16.57
N SER A 105 -2.04 -11.35 17.19
CA SER A 105 -2.10 -10.71 18.50
C SER A 105 -1.71 -11.73 19.56
N CYS A 106 -0.42 -11.91 19.77
CA CYS A 106 0.08 -12.33 21.07
C CYS A 106 0.75 -11.10 21.69
N THR A 107 -0.04 -10.31 22.42
CA THR A 107 0.45 -9.24 23.28
C THR A 107 1.45 -9.73 24.34
N ASN A 108 1.60 -11.06 24.49
CA ASN A 108 2.55 -11.73 25.39
C ASN A 108 3.43 -12.79 24.70
N CYS A 109 3.56 -12.84 23.36
CA CYS A 109 4.53 -13.76 22.77
C CYS A 109 5.68 -13.06 22.07
N GLU A 110 6.89 -13.45 22.49
CA GLU A 110 8.20 -13.23 21.87
C GLU A 110 8.27 -13.62 20.37
N PHE A 111 7.14 -13.97 19.75
CA PHE A 111 7.01 -14.48 18.39
C PHE A 111 6.10 -13.61 17.50
N CYS A 112 5.49 -12.54 18.02
CA CYS A 112 5.00 -11.43 17.19
C CYS A 112 6.17 -10.83 16.41
N GLY A 113 6.32 -11.17 15.13
CA GLY A 113 7.45 -10.80 14.28
C GLY A 113 8.28 -11.97 13.72
N LYS A 114 8.02 -13.23 14.13
CA LYS A 114 8.90 -14.36 13.79
C LYS A 114 8.58 -15.17 12.52
N TYR A 115 7.46 -14.93 11.83
CA TYR A 115 7.34 -15.52 10.47
C TYR A 115 8.40 -14.94 9.53
N ALA A 116 8.93 -13.76 9.86
CA ALA A 116 9.85 -12.99 9.03
C ALA A 116 11.30 -13.05 9.51
N TYR A 117 11.59 -12.90 10.80
CA TYR A 117 12.96 -12.63 11.25
C TYR A 117 13.70 -13.76 11.97
N SER A 118 13.18 -15.00 11.94
CA SER A 118 13.86 -16.09 12.62
C SER A 118 14.18 -17.26 11.70
N ASP A 119 15.42 -17.74 11.80
CA ASP A 119 15.86 -19.05 11.30
C ASP A 119 15.07 -20.21 11.96
N ASN A 120 14.18 -19.90 12.91
CA ASN A 120 13.43 -20.82 13.75
C ASN A 120 11.93 -20.74 13.50
N ILE A 121 11.50 -20.90 12.24
CA ILE A 121 10.07 -21.09 11.90
C ILE A 121 9.54 -22.31 12.67
N THR A 122 8.62 -22.09 13.61
CA THR A 122 8.07 -23.17 14.44
C THR A 122 7.03 -24.01 13.68
N PRO A 123 6.72 -25.24 14.13
CA PRO A 123 5.59 -25.99 13.58
C PRO A 123 4.26 -25.25 13.67
N GLN A 124 4.05 -24.43 14.71
CA GLN A 124 2.86 -23.59 14.84
C GLN A 124 2.83 -22.48 13.78
N ASP A 125 3.97 -21.88 13.44
CA ASP A 125 4.09 -20.97 12.30
C ASP A 125 3.67 -21.68 11.02
N GLN A 126 4.33 -22.79 10.68
CA GLN A 126 4.04 -23.53 9.45
C GLN A 126 2.56 -23.91 9.33
N ASN A 127 1.93 -24.31 10.45
CA ASN A 127 0.50 -24.61 10.48
C ASN A 127 -0.37 -23.36 10.23
N ARG A 128 -0.01 -22.21 10.80
CA ARG A 128 -0.71 -20.93 10.54
C ARG A 128 -0.63 -20.52 9.07
N ALA A 129 0.55 -20.57 8.46
CA ALA A 129 0.68 -20.24 7.03
C ALA A 129 -0.07 -21.24 6.14
N LYS A 130 -0.11 -22.52 6.52
CA LYS A 130 -0.91 -23.53 5.82
C LYS A 130 -2.41 -23.23 5.92
N GLN A 131 -2.91 -22.89 7.10
CA GLN A 131 -4.31 -22.48 7.29
C GLN A 131 -4.64 -21.23 6.47
N TYR A 132 -3.73 -20.26 6.45
CA TYR A 132 -3.86 -19.06 5.64
C TYR A 132 -3.88 -19.39 4.13
N PHE A 133 -3.01 -20.29 3.66
CA PHE A 133 -3.01 -20.78 2.29
C PHE A 133 -4.34 -21.41 1.90
N GLU A 134 -4.88 -22.33 2.70
CA GLU A 134 -6.17 -22.96 2.41
C GLU A 134 -7.32 -21.95 2.41
N ARG A 135 -7.27 -20.93 3.27
CA ARG A 135 -8.21 -19.82 3.25
C ARG A 135 -8.15 -19.04 1.95
N ILE A 136 -6.96 -18.66 1.48
CA ILE A 136 -6.78 -17.96 0.20
C ILE A 136 -7.27 -18.83 -0.97
N LYS A 137 -6.99 -20.15 -0.95
CA LYS A 137 -7.51 -21.09 -1.97
C LYS A 137 -9.04 -21.09 -2.03
N ASN A 138 -9.71 -21.14 -0.87
CA ASN A 138 -11.17 -21.05 -0.80
C ASN A 138 -11.67 -19.72 -1.38
N MET A 139 -11.09 -18.59 -0.97
CA MET A 139 -11.50 -17.27 -1.47
C MET A 139 -11.34 -17.12 -2.99
N LEU A 140 -10.24 -17.63 -3.55
CA LEU A 140 -9.99 -17.64 -4.98
C LEU A 140 -11.07 -18.43 -5.73
N ARG A 141 -11.46 -19.60 -5.22
CA ARG A 141 -12.51 -20.43 -5.80
C ARG A 141 -13.89 -19.78 -5.68
N ASP A 142 -14.21 -19.24 -4.51
CA ASP A 142 -15.53 -18.67 -4.20
C ASP A 142 -15.79 -17.40 -5.02
N THR A 143 -14.76 -16.53 -5.14
CA THR A 143 -14.90 -15.25 -5.87
C THR A 143 -14.57 -15.37 -7.34
N ASN A 144 -13.80 -16.38 -7.72
CA ASN A 144 -13.26 -16.58 -9.05
C ASN A 144 -12.51 -15.34 -9.59
N ARG A 145 -11.81 -14.63 -8.69
CA ARG A 145 -11.14 -13.34 -8.95
C ARG A 145 -9.77 -13.28 -8.29
N PRO A 146 -8.84 -12.49 -8.84
CA PRO A 146 -7.59 -12.20 -8.14
C PRO A 146 -7.85 -11.44 -6.85
N LEU A 147 -6.98 -11.65 -5.87
CA LEU A 147 -7.02 -10.97 -4.57
C LEU A 147 -5.61 -10.47 -4.23
N ALA A 148 -5.51 -9.44 -3.37
CA ALA A 148 -4.21 -8.96 -2.91
C ALA A 148 -3.85 -9.59 -1.56
N VAL A 149 -2.58 -9.97 -1.39
CA VAL A 149 -2.04 -10.52 -0.15
C VAL A 149 -0.76 -9.79 0.23
N LEU A 150 -0.65 -9.44 1.52
CA LEU A 150 0.57 -8.92 2.11
C LEU A 150 1.55 -10.06 2.38
N GLY A 151 2.80 -9.89 1.93
CA GLY A 151 3.90 -10.75 2.35
C GLY A 151 4.38 -11.79 1.33
N ILE A 152 4.03 -11.70 0.05
CA ILE A 152 4.34 -12.76 -0.93
C ILE A 152 5.23 -12.25 -2.08
N PRO A 153 6.57 -12.26 -2.00
CA PRO A 153 7.42 -12.92 -0.98
C PRO A 153 8.10 -11.95 0.00
N ILE A 154 7.81 -10.65 -0.07
CA ILE A 154 8.36 -9.59 0.79
C ILE A 154 7.19 -8.81 1.44
N PRO A 155 7.38 -7.88 2.40
CA PRO A 155 6.33 -7.21 3.18
C PRO A 155 5.48 -6.20 2.40
N GLU A 156 5.09 -6.56 1.19
CA GLU A 156 4.34 -5.77 0.24
C GLU A 156 3.08 -6.52 -0.18
N TYR A 157 2.08 -5.76 -0.63
CA TYR A 157 0.90 -6.33 -1.25
C TYR A 157 1.21 -6.76 -2.68
N PHE A 158 0.96 -8.04 -2.95
CA PHE A 158 1.04 -8.63 -4.29
C PHE A 158 -0.25 -9.33 -4.65
N ILE A 159 -0.43 -9.61 -5.94
CA ILE A 159 -1.66 -10.18 -6.45
C ILE A 159 -1.54 -11.69 -6.51
N VAL A 160 -2.49 -12.41 -5.93
CA VAL A 160 -2.63 -13.86 -6.08
C VAL A 160 -3.69 -14.14 -7.15
N ASN A 161 -3.27 -14.81 -8.22
CA ASN A 161 -4.09 -15.19 -9.37
C ASN A 161 -4.52 -16.66 -9.35
N GLY A 162 -4.10 -17.42 -8.35
CA GLY A 162 -4.34 -18.86 -8.31
C GLY A 162 -3.37 -19.59 -7.40
N TYR A 163 -3.37 -20.91 -7.50
CA TYR A 163 -2.44 -21.78 -6.82
C TYR A 163 -2.12 -23.02 -7.67
N GLU A 164 -0.94 -23.60 -7.43
CA GLU A 164 -0.50 -24.87 -7.97
C GLU A 164 0.22 -25.65 -6.86
N GLY A 165 -0.35 -26.79 -6.47
CA GLY A 165 0.09 -27.55 -5.30
C GLY A 165 0.07 -26.71 -4.02
N GLU A 166 1.24 -26.55 -3.40
CA GLU A 166 1.48 -25.75 -2.19
C GLU A 166 1.98 -24.32 -2.48
N SER A 167 1.84 -23.83 -3.72
CA SER A 167 2.35 -22.52 -4.12
C SER A 167 1.26 -21.60 -4.63
N TYR A 168 1.38 -20.30 -4.31
CA TYR A 168 0.61 -19.24 -4.91
C TYR A 168 1.11 -18.94 -6.32
N LEU A 169 0.19 -18.73 -7.25
CA LEU A 169 0.48 -18.13 -8.55
C LEU A 169 0.31 -16.62 -8.41
N VAL A 170 1.41 -15.88 -8.46
CA VAL A 170 1.44 -14.46 -8.09
C VAL A 170 1.71 -13.54 -9.27
N SER A 171 1.36 -12.27 -9.12
CA SER A 171 1.97 -11.17 -9.86
C SER A 171 2.59 -10.17 -8.88
N THR A 172 3.88 -9.88 -9.06
CA THR A 172 4.70 -9.09 -8.13
C THR A 172 5.39 -7.90 -8.79
N SER A 173 6.28 -7.22 -8.05
CA SER A 173 7.15 -6.16 -8.56
C SER A 173 8.35 -6.67 -9.37
N ARG A 174 8.65 -7.97 -9.34
CA ARG A 174 9.79 -8.61 -10.05
C ARG A 174 9.91 -8.24 -11.54
N PRO A 175 8.84 -8.19 -12.35
CA PRO A 175 8.93 -7.78 -13.75
C PRO A 175 9.55 -6.40 -13.98
N PHE A 176 9.41 -5.47 -13.02
CA PHE A 176 10.02 -4.14 -13.09
C PHE A 176 11.52 -4.16 -12.81
N GLN A 177 12.02 -5.23 -12.20
CA GLN A 177 13.43 -5.54 -12.01
C GLN A 177 13.98 -6.46 -13.11
N LYS A 178 13.21 -6.68 -14.19
CA LYS A 178 13.52 -7.62 -15.29
C LYS A 178 13.58 -9.09 -14.85
N GLU A 179 12.93 -9.41 -13.74
CA GLU A 179 12.77 -10.78 -13.25
C GLU A 179 11.38 -11.33 -13.61
N THR A 180 11.25 -12.64 -13.73
CA THR A 180 9.96 -13.29 -13.98
C THR A 180 9.24 -13.59 -12.67
N ASP A 181 7.93 -13.36 -12.63
CA ASP A 181 7.10 -13.92 -11.57
C ASP A 181 7.18 -15.46 -11.59
N SER A 182 7.37 -16.05 -10.42
CA SER A 182 7.42 -17.49 -10.21
C SER A 182 6.49 -17.88 -9.06
N PRO A 183 5.93 -19.11 -9.05
CA PRO A 183 5.09 -19.55 -7.96
C PRO A 183 5.81 -19.42 -6.61
N VAL A 184 5.10 -18.96 -5.59
CA VAL A 184 5.66 -18.78 -4.24
C VAL A 184 5.03 -19.80 -3.30
N ASN A 185 5.86 -20.69 -2.74
CA ASN A 185 5.39 -21.67 -1.76
C ASN A 185 4.81 -20.96 -0.53
N TYR A 186 3.71 -21.46 0.04
CA TYR A 186 3.07 -20.82 1.19
C TYR A 186 3.97 -20.73 2.43
N ARG A 187 5.03 -21.55 2.52
CA ARG A 187 6.02 -21.49 3.59
C ARG A 187 6.96 -20.29 3.46
N ASN A 188 7.02 -19.67 2.28
CA ASN A 188 7.89 -18.53 1.96
C ASN A 188 7.14 -17.19 2.03
N ILE A 189 6.04 -17.12 2.77
CA ILE A 189 5.37 -15.84 3.07
C ILE A 189 6.21 -15.06 4.07
N TYR A 190 6.47 -13.79 3.81
CA TYR A 190 7.20 -12.88 4.66
C TYR A 190 6.33 -11.68 5.03
N ALA A 191 5.58 -11.83 6.13
CA ALA A 191 4.61 -10.86 6.61
C ALA A 191 4.85 -10.51 8.09
N PRO A 192 5.89 -9.71 8.42
CA PRO A 192 6.31 -9.47 9.81
C PRO A 192 5.21 -8.86 10.70
N GLN A 193 4.28 -8.10 10.12
CA GLN A 193 3.14 -7.49 10.83
C GLN A 193 1.90 -8.41 10.91
N GLY A 194 1.97 -9.59 10.31
CA GLY A 194 0.84 -10.51 10.18
C GLY A 194 0.32 -10.62 8.76
N PHE A 195 -0.56 -11.59 8.54
CA PHE A 195 -1.15 -11.82 7.24
C PHE A 195 -2.29 -10.84 7.00
N SER A 196 -2.34 -10.28 5.80
CA SER A 196 -3.42 -9.42 5.36
C SER A 196 -3.85 -9.81 3.96
N GLU A 197 -5.15 -9.87 3.73
CA GLU A 197 -5.75 -10.11 2.43
C GLU A 197 -6.83 -9.08 2.09
N ILE A 198 -6.93 -8.74 0.80
CA ILE A 198 -7.96 -7.87 0.25
C ILE A 198 -8.70 -8.62 -0.84
N VAL A 199 -10.00 -8.83 -0.63
CA VAL A 199 -10.84 -9.65 -1.51
C VAL A 199 -11.95 -8.81 -2.13
N PHE A 200 -12.06 -8.83 -3.46
CA PHE A 200 -13.15 -8.19 -4.19
C PHE A 200 -14.40 -9.08 -4.21
N LYS A 201 -15.44 -8.67 -3.48
CA LYS A 201 -16.68 -9.45 -3.28
C LYS A 201 -17.70 -9.13 -4.36
N ASP A 202 -18.52 -8.12 -4.11
CA ASP A 202 -19.67 -7.79 -4.95
C ASP A 202 -19.48 -6.43 -5.60
N LYS A 203 -20.05 -6.30 -6.80
CA LYS A 203 -20.16 -4.99 -7.44
C LYS A 203 -21.18 -4.15 -6.67
N SER A 204 -20.85 -2.90 -6.47
CA SER A 204 -21.74 -1.84 -6.01
C SER A 204 -21.81 -0.74 -7.07
N LYS A 205 -22.74 0.20 -6.91
CA LYS A 205 -22.78 1.38 -7.77
C LYS A 205 -21.75 2.38 -7.24
N PRO A 206 -20.78 2.85 -8.05
CA PRO A 206 -19.93 3.97 -7.65
C PRO A 206 -20.80 5.22 -7.43
N LEU A 207 -20.29 6.15 -6.63
CA LEU A 207 -20.92 7.46 -6.49
C LEU A 207 -20.88 8.22 -7.81
N ASP A 208 -21.71 9.25 -7.95
CA ASP A 208 -21.57 10.20 -9.05
C ASP A 208 -20.21 10.91 -8.97
N ASN A 209 -19.74 11.43 -10.10
CA ASN A 209 -18.38 11.99 -10.18
C ASN A 209 -18.16 13.14 -9.18
N GLY A 210 -19.17 13.99 -8.95
CA GLY A 210 -19.05 15.14 -8.04
C GLY A 210 -18.89 14.70 -6.60
N GLN A 211 -19.77 13.82 -6.12
CA GLN A 211 -19.70 13.30 -4.75
C GLN A 211 -18.47 12.41 -4.54
N ARG A 212 -18.10 11.59 -5.54
CA ARG A 212 -16.90 10.76 -5.48
C ARG A 212 -15.63 11.60 -5.31
N ASP A 213 -15.51 12.67 -6.08
CA ASP A 213 -14.34 13.56 -6.05
C ASP A 213 -14.28 14.33 -4.72
N LEU A 214 -15.41 14.83 -4.22
CA LEU A 214 -15.51 15.46 -2.90
C LEU A 214 -15.10 14.51 -1.77
N ASP A 215 -15.63 13.28 -1.79
CA ASP A 215 -15.31 12.24 -0.80
C ASP A 215 -13.82 11.92 -0.82
N ALA A 216 -13.18 11.91 -1.99
CA ALA A 216 -11.76 11.67 -2.13
C ALA A 216 -10.93 12.78 -1.48
N ILE A 217 -11.30 14.04 -1.71
CA ILE A 217 -10.59 15.19 -1.12
C ILE A 217 -10.76 15.20 0.40
N LYS A 218 -11.98 15.01 0.90
CA LYS A 218 -12.25 14.92 2.35
C LYS A 218 -11.45 13.79 3.01
N ARG A 219 -11.39 12.63 2.35
CA ARG A 219 -10.56 11.50 2.79
C ARG A 219 -9.08 11.85 2.80
N GLY A 220 -8.59 12.51 1.76
CA GLY A 220 -7.22 12.98 1.66
C GLY A 220 -6.87 13.96 2.78
N ILE A 221 -7.75 14.92 3.10
CA ILE A 221 -7.60 15.85 4.23
C ILE A 221 -7.50 15.08 5.55
N ASP A 222 -8.42 14.14 5.80
CA ASP A 222 -8.41 13.32 7.02
C ASP A 222 -7.09 12.54 7.19
N MET A 223 -6.57 11.96 6.09
CA MET A 223 -5.27 11.26 6.08
C MET A 223 -4.11 12.22 6.37
N ALA A 224 -4.09 13.36 5.68
CA ALA A 224 -3.02 14.34 5.78
C ALA A 224 -2.97 15.07 7.14
N GLN A 225 -4.11 15.21 7.81
CA GLN A 225 -4.20 15.78 9.15
C GLN A 225 -3.83 14.79 10.27
N GLY A 226 -3.56 13.53 9.92
CA GLY A 226 -3.17 12.52 10.89
C GLY A 226 -4.32 12.01 11.76
N LYS A 227 -5.56 12.00 11.23
CA LYS A 227 -6.76 11.53 11.95
C LYS A 227 -6.67 10.07 12.39
N TYR A 228 -5.79 9.30 11.77
CA TYR A 228 -5.70 7.85 11.95
C TYR A 228 -4.40 7.41 12.64
N ASN A 229 -3.92 8.21 13.58
CA ASN A 229 -2.83 7.80 14.47
C ASN A 229 -3.23 6.60 15.33
N ASP A 230 -2.29 5.70 15.60
CA ASP A 230 -2.46 4.62 16.57
C ASP A 230 -1.34 4.61 17.62
N SER A 231 -1.25 3.56 18.43
CA SER A 231 -0.24 3.41 19.48
C SER A 231 1.17 3.17 18.96
N ALA A 232 1.34 2.76 17.70
CA ALA A 232 2.63 2.43 17.09
C ALA A 232 3.07 3.45 16.03
N HIS A 233 2.13 4.17 15.41
CA HIS A 233 2.35 5.03 14.25
C HIS A 233 1.84 6.45 14.48
N ILE A 234 2.54 7.39 13.85
CA ILE A 234 2.17 8.79 13.69
C ILE A 234 1.92 9.01 12.21
N THR A 235 0.85 9.73 11.89
CA THR A 235 0.42 10.04 10.54
C THR A 235 0.23 11.53 10.33
N GLY A 236 0.18 11.94 9.06
CA GLY A 236 -0.07 13.32 8.66
C GLY A 236 1.13 14.24 8.94
N THR A 237 0.85 15.52 9.21
CA THR A 237 1.89 16.55 9.42
C THR A 237 2.84 16.22 10.57
N SER A 238 2.33 15.64 11.67
CA SER A 238 3.17 15.22 12.80
C SER A 238 4.12 14.07 12.46
N ALA A 239 3.87 13.30 11.40
CA ALA A 239 4.78 12.25 10.97
C ALA A 239 6.10 12.84 10.44
N PHE A 240 6.07 14.00 9.78
CA PHE A 240 7.29 14.70 9.36
C PHE A 240 8.14 15.14 10.55
N ASP A 241 7.51 15.59 11.63
CA ASP A 241 8.20 16.02 12.84
C ASP A 241 8.90 14.85 13.54
N ALA A 242 8.17 13.75 13.73
CA ALA A 242 8.74 12.53 14.28
C ALA A 242 9.86 11.97 13.39
N TRP A 243 9.64 11.94 12.07
CA TRP A 243 10.64 11.48 11.11
C TRP A 243 11.94 12.32 11.16
N ALA A 244 11.83 13.64 11.16
CA ALA A 244 12.97 14.55 11.31
C ALA A 244 13.74 14.30 12.63
N ILE A 245 13.02 14.14 13.74
CA ILE A 245 13.62 13.83 15.05
C ILE A 245 14.38 12.49 15.01
N HIS A 246 13.80 11.46 14.40
CA HIS A 246 14.44 10.15 14.29
C HIS A 246 15.73 10.19 13.46
N LEU A 247 15.78 11.01 12.41
CA LEU A 247 17.01 11.22 11.65
C LEU A 247 18.11 11.87 12.48
N GLU A 248 17.78 12.89 13.27
CA GLU A 248 18.77 13.64 14.04
C GLU A 248 19.25 12.91 15.30
N LYS A 249 18.36 12.18 15.98
CA LYS A 249 18.58 11.67 17.34
C LYS A 249 18.50 10.15 17.45
N GLY A 250 18.24 9.43 16.37
CA GLY A 250 18.06 7.99 16.41
C GLY A 250 19.36 7.24 16.75
N GLU A 251 19.26 6.26 17.64
CA GLU A 251 20.41 5.53 18.21
C GLU A 251 21.03 4.51 17.24
N ASN A 252 20.30 4.09 16.18
CA ASN A 252 20.75 3.09 15.22
C ASN A 252 20.83 3.63 13.78
N GLN A 253 21.92 4.35 13.46
CA GLN A 253 22.13 5.01 12.16
C GLN A 253 22.05 4.07 10.93
N LYS A 254 22.29 2.76 11.11
CA LYS A 254 22.24 1.78 10.01
C LYS A 254 20.80 1.42 9.62
N GLU A 255 19.98 1.04 10.60
CA GLU A 255 18.55 0.75 10.37
C GLU A 255 17.79 2.00 9.92
N ILE A 256 18.22 3.16 10.44
CA ILE A 256 17.79 4.48 9.97
C ILE A 256 18.05 4.59 8.46
N ALA A 257 19.26 4.37 7.93
CA ALA A 257 19.51 4.60 6.50
C ALA A 257 18.61 3.78 5.54
N GLU A 258 18.44 2.49 5.80
CA GLU A 258 17.61 1.60 4.94
C GLU A 258 16.12 1.90 5.10
N GLY A 259 15.62 2.04 6.33
CA GLY A 259 14.23 2.43 6.60
C GLY A 259 13.87 3.80 6.02
N ASN A 260 14.78 4.76 6.15
CA ASN A 260 14.56 6.14 5.71
C ASN A 260 14.54 6.28 4.19
N SER A 261 15.43 5.60 3.47
CA SER A 261 15.44 5.67 2.00
C SER A 261 14.17 5.05 1.40
N TYR A 262 13.67 3.95 1.99
CA TYR A 262 12.40 3.36 1.58
C TYR A 262 11.19 4.26 1.93
N LEU A 263 11.14 4.80 3.16
CA LEU A 263 10.11 5.75 3.57
C LEU A 263 10.11 7.02 2.70
N ALA A 264 11.30 7.52 2.34
CA ALA A 264 11.43 8.65 1.45
C ALA A 264 10.96 8.36 0.03
N SER A 265 11.27 7.18 -0.51
CA SER A 265 10.84 6.78 -1.85
C SER A 265 9.32 6.75 -1.95
N THR A 266 8.68 6.10 -0.98
CA THR A 266 7.24 5.93 -0.93
C THR A 266 6.51 7.23 -0.64
N THR A 267 7.05 8.07 0.27
CA THR A 267 6.53 9.41 0.53
C THR A 267 6.67 10.31 -0.70
N ALA A 268 7.82 10.33 -1.37
CA ALA A 268 8.02 11.12 -2.58
C ALA A 268 7.07 10.71 -3.72
N GLU A 269 6.81 9.41 -3.86
CA GLU A 269 5.83 8.91 -4.82
C GLU A 269 4.40 9.29 -4.42
N ALA A 270 4.01 9.11 -3.15
CA ALA A 270 2.69 9.49 -2.65
C ALA A 270 2.38 10.98 -2.89
N LEU A 271 3.33 11.87 -2.54
CA LEU A 271 3.21 13.31 -2.77
C LEU A 271 3.10 13.64 -4.27
N HIS A 272 3.84 12.91 -5.11
CA HIS A 272 3.71 13.07 -6.56
C HIS A 272 2.35 12.61 -7.09
N MET A 273 1.83 11.49 -6.61
CA MET A 273 0.49 11.02 -6.95
C MET A 273 -0.58 12.01 -6.48
N ALA A 274 -0.44 12.60 -5.28
CA ALA A 274 -1.33 13.65 -4.78
C ALA A 274 -1.35 14.87 -5.71
N PHE A 275 -0.18 15.35 -6.13
CA PHE A 275 -0.06 16.39 -7.15
C PHE A 275 -0.81 16.02 -8.44
N VAL A 276 -0.49 14.89 -9.07
CA VAL A 276 -1.10 14.51 -10.36
C VAL A 276 -2.61 14.29 -10.23
N PHE A 277 -3.06 13.73 -9.11
CA PHE A 277 -4.47 13.50 -8.84
C PHE A 277 -5.26 14.81 -8.74
N LEU A 278 -4.76 15.77 -7.97
CA LEU A 278 -5.38 17.09 -7.81
C LEU A 278 -5.28 17.93 -9.08
N ASP A 279 -4.21 17.80 -9.86
CA ASP A 279 -4.08 18.42 -11.19
C ASP A 279 -5.16 17.89 -12.15
N ARG A 280 -5.37 16.57 -12.19
CA ARG A 280 -6.46 15.95 -12.96
C ARG A 280 -7.84 16.40 -12.49
N MET A 281 -8.04 16.61 -11.19
CA MET A 281 -9.28 17.18 -10.65
C MET A 281 -9.46 18.63 -11.05
N THR A 282 -8.41 19.44 -10.99
CA THR A 282 -8.41 20.85 -11.41
C THR A 282 -8.93 20.98 -12.84
N ASN A 283 -8.49 20.12 -13.75
CA ASN A 283 -8.98 20.09 -15.14
C ASN A 283 -10.47 19.74 -15.26
N ARG A 284 -11.05 18.97 -14.33
CA ARG A 284 -12.50 18.67 -14.32
C ARG A 284 -13.34 19.82 -13.77
N TYR A 285 -12.77 20.59 -12.84
CA TYR A 285 -13.42 21.72 -12.17
C TYR A 285 -12.82 23.06 -12.63
N GLN A 286 -12.42 23.15 -13.90
CA GLN A 286 -11.77 24.34 -14.44
C GLN A 286 -12.66 25.57 -14.26
N GLU A 287 -12.05 26.71 -13.91
CA GLU A 287 -12.74 28.00 -13.74
C GLU A 287 -13.78 28.05 -12.61
N THR A 288 -13.86 27.01 -11.78
CA THR A 288 -14.67 27.02 -10.56
C THR A 288 -13.85 27.48 -9.34
N PRO A 289 -14.48 28.05 -8.29
CA PRO A 289 -13.78 28.43 -7.06
C PRO A 289 -13.00 27.27 -6.41
N GLN A 290 -13.61 26.08 -6.32
CA GLN A 290 -12.94 24.87 -5.85
C GLN A 290 -11.78 24.46 -6.75
N GLY A 291 -11.90 24.61 -8.08
CA GLY A 291 -10.84 24.34 -9.03
C GLY A 291 -9.58 25.18 -8.80
N ILE A 292 -9.74 26.47 -8.45
CA ILE A 292 -8.62 27.36 -8.12
C ILE A 292 -7.86 26.84 -6.89
N HIS A 293 -8.57 26.41 -5.85
CA HIS A 293 -7.97 25.86 -4.65
C HIS A 293 -7.30 24.51 -4.90
N LEU A 294 -7.92 23.63 -5.70
CA LEU A 294 -7.30 22.36 -6.12
C LEU A 294 -5.99 22.59 -6.89
N ALA A 295 -5.95 23.59 -7.77
CA ALA A 295 -4.75 23.92 -8.54
C ALA A 295 -3.59 24.33 -7.62
N ARG A 296 -3.88 25.14 -6.58
CA ARG A 296 -2.89 25.55 -5.60
C ARG A 296 -2.43 24.38 -4.73
N ALA A 297 -3.36 23.56 -4.23
CA ALA A 297 -3.04 22.35 -3.47
C ALA A 297 -2.14 21.40 -4.27
N SER A 298 -2.47 21.19 -5.55
CA SER A 298 -1.68 20.41 -6.50
C SER A 298 -0.23 20.91 -6.57
N LEU A 299 -0.03 22.22 -6.78
CA LEU A 299 1.29 22.83 -6.85
C LEU A 299 2.07 22.66 -5.53
N GLU A 300 1.43 22.84 -4.39
CA GLU A 300 2.07 22.66 -3.08
C GLU A 300 2.50 21.20 -2.86
N PHE A 301 1.70 20.19 -3.24
CA PHE A 301 2.17 18.79 -3.20
C PHE A 301 3.37 18.54 -4.11
N LYS A 302 3.40 19.16 -5.29
CA LYS A 302 4.57 19.09 -6.18
C LYS A 302 5.80 19.69 -5.52
N GLN A 303 5.66 20.80 -4.80
CA GLN A 303 6.75 21.43 -4.05
C GLN A 303 7.15 20.59 -2.83
N ALA A 304 6.21 19.98 -2.12
CA ALA A 304 6.47 19.07 -1.00
C ALA A 304 7.26 17.82 -1.43
N ALA A 305 7.01 17.28 -2.62
CA ALA A 305 7.73 16.11 -3.13
C ALA A 305 9.22 16.40 -3.43
N GLN A 306 9.58 17.64 -3.79
CA GLN A 306 10.93 17.99 -4.23
C GLN A 306 12.01 17.81 -3.13
N PRO A 307 11.83 18.32 -1.89
CA PRO A 307 12.79 18.07 -0.81
C PRO A 307 12.98 16.59 -0.50
N ILE A 308 11.91 15.79 -0.51
CA ILE A 308 12.00 14.34 -0.24
C ILE A 308 12.76 13.62 -1.36
N ARG A 309 12.57 14.01 -2.63
CA ARG A 309 13.39 13.49 -3.74
C ARG A 309 14.86 13.88 -3.60
N ARG A 310 15.15 15.11 -3.21
CA ARG A 310 16.52 15.54 -2.94
C ARG A 310 17.16 14.74 -1.80
N TRP A 311 16.37 14.34 -0.80
CA TRP A 311 16.86 13.44 0.25
C TRP A 311 17.23 12.06 -0.31
N LEU A 312 16.45 11.51 -1.25
CA LEU A 312 16.81 10.26 -1.94
C LEU A 312 18.08 10.35 -2.78
N ASP A 313 18.43 11.54 -3.29
CA ASP A 313 19.70 11.76 -3.98
C ASP A 313 20.90 11.69 -3.02
N ILE A 314 20.70 12.00 -1.73
CA ILE A 314 21.73 11.95 -0.68
C ILE A 314 21.85 10.53 -0.11
N VAL A 315 20.71 9.87 0.18
CA VAL A 315 20.66 8.49 0.67
C VAL A 315 19.76 7.64 -0.23
N PRO A 316 20.31 7.12 -1.35
CA PRO A 316 19.58 6.25 -2.25
C PRO A 316 19.09 4.95 -1.59
N ILE A 317 18.05 4.33 -2.15
CA ILE A 317 17.59 2.99 -1.73
C ILE A 317 18.74 1.99 -1.84
N GLY A 318 18.89 1.14 -0.82
CA GLY A 318 19.97 0.15 -0.74
C GLY A 318 21.28 0.67 -0.16
N THR A 319 21.31 1.94 0.26
CA THR A 319 22.44 2.52 1.00
C THR A 319 22.50 1.90 2.39
N LYS A 320 23.55 1.11 2.65
CA LYS A 320 23.72 0.38 3.91
C LYS A 320 24.16 1.26 5.09
N HIS A 321 24.65 2.47 4.83
CA HIS A 321 25.11 3.42 5.83
C HIS A 321 24.84 4.86 5.36
N ALA A 322 24.17 5.69 6.18
CA ALA A 322 24.23 7.14 5.98
C ALA A 322 25.70 7.55 6.09
N GLN A 323 26.21 8.29 5.11
CA GLN A 323 27.65 8.41 4.92
C GLN A 323 28.30 9.28 6.01
N VAL A 324 27.56 10.20 6.63
CA VAL A 324 28.00 11.02 7.78
C VAL A 324 26.82 11.66 8.53
N SER A 325 27.03 12.14 9.76
CA SER A 325 26.00 12.85 10.55
C SER A 325 25.43 14.10 9.87
N GLU A 326 26.21 14.75 9.00
CA GLU A 326 25.80 15.92 8.21
C GLU A 326 24.68 15.58 7.22
N ASP A 327 24.69 14.39 6.63
CA ASP A 327 23.63 13.93 5.72
C ASP A 327 22.30 13.81 6.46
N LEU A 328 22.32 13.31 7.70
CA LEU A 328 21.11 13.15 8.51
C LEU A 328 20.49 14.50 8.91
N ILE A 329 21.32 15.49 9.26
CA ILE A 329 20.88 16.87 9.53
C ILE A 329 20.28 17.50 8.27
N THR A 330 20.93 17.28 7.12
CA THR A 330 20.43 17.74 5.83
C THR A 330 19.08 17.08 5.49
N GLY A 331 18.96 15.77 5.72
CA GLY A 331 17.73 15.01 5.53
C GLY A 331 16.59 15.54 6.40
N SER A 332 16.83 15.75 7.70
CA SER A 332 15.88 16.36 8.62
C SER A 332 15.39 17.73 8.11
N THR A 333 16.31 18.59 7.68
CA THR A 333 15.99 19.91 7.12
C THR A 333 15.11 19.80 5.86
N LEU A 334 15.40 18.83 4.98
CA LEU A 334 14.61 18.60 3.76
C LEU A 334 13.20 18.09 4.08
N ILE A 335 13.06 17.18 5.05
CA ILE A 335 11.75 16.66 5.50
C ILE A 335 10.91 17.79 6.10
N GLN A 336 11.51 18.65 6.93
CA GLN A 336 10.83 19.81 7.48
C GLN A 336 10.42 20.82 6.40
N LYS A 337 11.22 21.00 5.35
CA LYS A 337 10.84 21.82 4.20
C LYS A 337 9.64 21.21 3.44
N SER A 338 9.61 19.89 3.28
CA SER A 338 8.46 19.19 2.66
C SER A 338 7.18 19.40 3.46
N ARG A 339 7.27 19.31 4.80
CA ARG A 339 6.16 19.52 5.73
C ARG A 339 5.47 20.89 5.55
N ALA A 340 6.24 21.96 5.35
CA ALA A 340 5.67 23.30 5.17
C ALA A 340 4.73 23.36 3.95
N HIS A 341 5.18 22.88 2.80
CA HIS A 341 4.35 22.78 1.60
C HIS A 341 3.18 21.81 1.77
N PHE A 342 3.38 20.71 2.49
CA PHE A 342 2.30 19.76 2.79
C PHE A 342 1.16 20.41 3.58
N ILE A 343 1.46 21.27 4.56
CA ILE A 343 0.46 22.01 5.32
C ILE A 343 -0.35 22.95 4.42
N GLU A 344 0.33 23.77 3.61
CA GLU A 344 -0.32 24.69 2.67
C GLU A 344 -1.20 23.94 1.67
N ALA A 345 -0.75 22.78 1.18
CA ALA A 345 -1.53 21.93 0.29
C ALA A 345 -2.85 21.48 0.95
N VAL A 346 -2.79 21.04 2.21
CA VAL A 346 -3.96 20.60 2.98
C VAL A 346 -4.93 21.75 3.24
N ASP A 347 -4.43 22.95 3.53
CA ASP A 347 -5.31 24.11 3.74
C ASP A 347 -6.00 24.53 2.43
N HIS A 348 -5.31 24.46 1.29
CA HIS A 348 -5.95 24.63 -0.01
C HIS A 348 -6.98 23.53 -0.32
N MET A 349 -6.75 22.27 0.05
CA MET A 349 -7.77 21.22 -0.09
C MET A 349 -9.03 21.52 0.74
N LYS A 350 -8.88 22.03 1.97
CA LYS A 350 -10.04 22.43 2.79
C LYS A 350 -10.83 23.55 2.15
N ASN A 351 -10.16 24.59 1.67
CA ASN A 351 -10.82 25.69 0.97
C ASN A 351 -11.56 25.20 -0.28
N ALA A 352 -10.99 24.22 -1.01
CA ALA A 352 -11.70 23.60 -2.13
C ALA A 352 -12.99 22.90 -1.69
N VAL A 353 -12.98 22.21 -0.54
CA VAL A 353 -14.18 21.57 0.03
C VAL A 353 -15.23 22.59 0.47
N ASP A 354 -14.81 23.71 1.06
CA ASP A 354 -15.71 24.78 1.50
C ASP A 354 -16.42 25.45 0.31
N GLU A 355 -15.74 25.54 -0.84
CA GLU A 355 -16.28 26.08 -2.09
C GLU A 355 -17.03 25.04 -2.95
N TRP A 356 -17.17 23.79 -2.50
CA TRP A 356 -17.69 22.71 -3.35
C TRP A 356 -19.18 22.82 -3.70
N TYR A 357 -19.93 23.59 -2.91
CA TYR A 357 -21.38 23.80 -3.08
C TYR A 357 -21.78 25.28 -3.16
N ASN A 358 -20.81 26.19 -3.17
CA ASN A 358 -21.02 27.61 -3.41
C ASN A 358 -21.02 27.88 -4.92
#